data_AF-A0A2V8Y956-F1
#
_entry.id   AF-A0A2V8Y956-F1
#
_cell.length_a   1.000
_cell.length_b   1.000
_cell.length_c   1.000
_cell.angle_alpha   90.00
_cell.angle_beta   90.00
_cell.angle_gamma   90.00
#
_symmetry.space_group_name_H-M   'P 1'
#
loop_
_entity.id
_entity.type
_entity.pdbx_description
1 polymer ?
#
loop_
_entity_poly.entity_id
_entity_poly.type
_entity_poly.pdbx_seq_one_letter_code
_entity_poly.pdbx_strand_id
1 'polypeptide(L)'
;MATPNEKLAESLDVLKALQEGGRRVFRSDDLSRVHRERLVENGFLQEVIKGWLISASPSARVGDSTPWYASFWEFCARYSAERFGD
;
A
#
# COMPACT_ATOMS: atom_id res chain seq x y z
N MET A 1 21.33 -15.54 -8.33
CA MET A 1 20.80 -14.76 -7.18
C MET A 1 20.07 -13.56 -7.76
N ALA A 2 18.80 -13.34 -7.41
CA ALA A 2 18.08 -12.16 -7.88
C ALA A 2 18.71 -10.87 -7.33
N THR A 3 18.93 -9.91 -8.22
CA THR A 3 19.42 -8.56 -7.89
C THR A 3 18.37 -7.79 -7.06
N PRO A 4 18.79 -6.74 -6.31
CA PRO A 4 17.84 -5.90 -5.56
C PRO A 4 16.69 -5.34 -6.42
N ASN A 5 16.97 -5.01 -7.68
CA ASN A 5 15.96 -4.53 -8.62
C ASN A 5 14.96 -5.62 -9.03
N GLU A 6 15.41 -6.86 -9.25
CA GLU A 6 14.50 -7.97 -9.57
C GLU A 6 13.55 -8.26 -8.41
N LYS A 7 14.06 -8.19 -7.17
CA LYS A 7 13.22 -8.32 -5.97
C LYS A 7 12.21 -7.18 -5.83
N LEU A 8 12.60 -5.95 -6.15
CA LEU A 8 11.68 -4.82 -6.15
C LEU A 8 10.60 -4.99 -7.24
N ALA A 9 10.99 -5.41 -8.44
CA ALA A 9 10.06 -5.68 -9.53
C ALA A 9 9.02 -6.75 -9.15
N GLU A 10 9.43 -7.83 -8.48
CA GLU A 10 8.53 -8.84 -7.95
C GLU A 10 7.51 -8.25 -6.95
N SER A 11 7.97 -7.41 -6.02
CA SER A 11 7.05 -6.73 -5.09
C SER A 11 6.09 -5.76 -5.80
N LEU A 12 6.55 -5.10 -6.87
CA LEU A 12 5.72 -4.19 -7.66
C LEU A 12 4.66 -4.93 -8.47
N ASP A 13 4.96 -6.14 -8.94
CA ASP A 13 4.00 -6.99 -9.62
C ASP A 13 2.85 -7.39 -8.67
N VAL A 14 3.21 -7.81 -7.45
CA VAL A 14 2.23 -8.08 -6.38
C VAL A 14 1.39 -6.84 -6.05
N LEU A 15 2.03 -5.68 -5.91
CA LEU A 15 1.30 -4.43 -5.65
C LEU A 15 0.34 -4.09 -6.79
N LYS A 16 0.78 -4.25 -8.05
CA LYS A 16 -0.03 -3.99 -9.24
C LYS A 16 -1.26 -4.89 -9.29
N ALA A 17 -1.11 -6.18 -8.99
CA ALA A 17 -2.23 -7.12 -8.90
C ALA A 17 -3.25 -6.68 -7.83
N LEU A 18 -2.77 -6.22 -6.67
CA LEU A 18 -3.67 -5.68 -5.63
C LEU A 18 -4.34 -4.37 -6.03
N GLN A 19 -3.70 -3.56 -6.88
CA GLN A 19 -4.23 -2.31 -7.41
C GLN A 19 -5.22 -2.51 -8.56
N GLU A 20 -5.42 -3.73 -9.05
CA GLU A 20 -6.44 -4.01 -10.06
C GLU A 20 -7.82 -3.55 -9.60
N GLY A 21 -8.57 -2.90 -10.50
CA GLY A 21 -9.84 -2.26 -10.17
C GLY A 21 -9.71 -0.89 -9.48
N GLY A 22 -8.50 -0.32 -9.41
CA GLY A 22 -8.27 1.03 -8.90
C GLY A 22 -8.14 1.13 -7.38
N ARG A 23 -7.98 -0.01 -6.70
CA ARG A 23 -7.76 -0.10 -5.25
C ARG A 23 -6.48 0.62 -4.86
N ARG A 24 -6.55 1.43 -3.81
CA ARG A 24 -5.42 2.20 -3.25
C ARG A 24 -5.16 1.92 -1.79
N VAL A 25 -6.09 1.24 -1.11
CA VAL A 25 -6.01 0.94 0.31
C VAL A 25 -5.88 -0.56 0.55
N PHE A 26 -4.85 -0.94 1.30
CA PHE A 26 -4.46 -2.32 1.57
C PHE A 26 -4.38 -2.58 3.07
N ARG A 27 -4.64 -3.81 3.48
CA ARG A 27 -4.30 -4.27 4.82
C ARG A 27 -2.86 -4.77 4.84
N SER A 28 -2.26 -4.76 6.03
CA SER A 28 -0.97 -5.38 6.25
C SER A 28 -0.93 -6.88 5.94
N ASP A 29 -2.09 -7.54 5.97
CA ASP A 29 -2.26 -8.97 5.67
C ASP A 29 -2.44 -9.28 4.18
N ASP A 30 -2.79 -8.28 3.34
CA ASP A 30 -2.87 -8.45 1.88
C ASP A 30 -1.48 -8.70 1.24
N LEU A 31 -0.41 -8.37 1.96
CA LEU A 31 0.97 -8.42 1.49
C LEU A 31 1.81 -9.29 2.42
N SER A 32 2.70 -10.10 1.84
CA SER A 32 3.73 -10.77 2.63
C SER A 32 4.60 -9.71 3.33
N ARG A 33 5.13 -10.05 4.50
CA ARG A 33 6.04 -9.17 5.25
C ARG A 33 7.18 -8.64 4.36
N VAL A 34 7.74 -9.51 3.53
CA VAL A 34 8.85 -9.19 2.61
C VAL A 34 8.45 -8.16 1.56
N HIS A 35 7.27 -8.31 0.92
CA HIS A 35 6.82 -7.34 -0.07
C HIS A 35 6.43 -6.02 0.58
N ARG A 36 5.73 -6.08 1.73
CA ARG A 36 5.32 -4.90 2.49
C ARG A 36 6.52 -4.04 2.89
N GLU A 37 7.51 -4.62 3.57
CA GLU A 37 8.72 -3.90 4.00
C GLU A 37 9.42 -3.28 2.79
N ARG A 38 9.63 -4.05 1.71
CA ARG A 38 10.27 -3.56 0.48
C ARG A 38 9.52 -2.40 -0.18
N LEU A 39 8.20 -2.48 -0.27
CA LEU A 39 7.37 -1.44 -0.90
C LEU A 39 7.30 -0.16 -0.06
N VAL A 40 7.26 -0.29 1.27
CA VAL A 40 7.29 0.85 2.20
C VAL A 40 8.66 1.53 2.16
N GLU A 41 9.74 0.76 2.22
CA GLU A 41 11.11 1.29 2.14
C GLU A 41 11.38 2.03 0.82
N ASN A 42 10.75 1.60 -0.27
CA ASN A 42 10.87 2.25 -1.58
C ASN A 42 9.79 3.31 -1.84
N GLY A 43 8.92 3.62 -0.86
CA GLY A 43 7.92 4.70 -0.96
C GLY A 43 6.70 4.41 -1.84
N PHE A 44 6.48 3.15 -2.22
CA PHE A 44 5.28 2.74 -2.96
C PHE A 44 4.06 2.53 -2.06
N LEU A 45 4.30 2.27 -0.77
CA LEU A 45 3.27 2.13 0.26
C LEU A 45 3.59 3.02 1.45
N GLN A 46 2.54 3.56 2.05
CA GLN A 46 2.62 4.32 3.29
C GLN A 46 1.68 3.72 4.33
N GLU A 47 2.18 3.43 5.53
CA GLU A 47 1.32 3.06 6.66
C GLU A 47 0.62 4.31 7.18
N VAL A 48 -0.72 4.26 7.26
CA VAL A 48 -1.52 5.37 7.80
C VAL A 48 -1.87 5.11 9.26
N ILE A 49 -2.33 3.90 9.54
CA ILE A 49 -2.60 3.40 10.89
C ILE A 49 -2.14 1.95 10.97
N LYS A 50 -1.92 1.44 12.18
CA LYS A 50 -1.48 0.05 12.39
C LYS A 50 -2.39 -0.93 11.63
N GLY A 51 -1.79 -1.68 10.71
CA GLY A 51 -2.48 -2.70 9.91
C GLY A 51 -3.10 -2.19 8.60
N TRP A 52 -3.00 -0.89 8.30
CA TRP A 52 -3.55 -0.28 7.08
C TRP A 52 -2.51 0.55 6.33
N LEU A 53 -2.43 0.27 5.04
CA LEU A 53 -1.46 0.82 4.10
C LEU A 53 -2.21 1.50 2.95
N ILE A 54 -1.63 2.55 2.39
CA ILE A 54 -2.13 3.19 1.17
C ILE A 54 -1.05 3.23 0.09
N SER A 55 -1.45 3.18 -1.17
CA SER A 55 -0.55 3.44 -2.30
C SER A 55 -0.04 4.87 -2.24
N ALA A 56 1.27 5.03 -2.32
CA ALA A 56 1.94 6.31 -2.38
C ALA A 56 2.88 6.36 -3.58
N SER A 57 3.20 7.58 -4.00
CA SER A 57 4.24 7.79 -5.00
C SER A 57 5.60 7.80 -4.31
N PRO A 58 6.64 7.13 -4.83
CA PRO A 58 7.99 7.18 -4.27
C PRO A 58 8.59 8.60 -4.30
N SER A 59 8.04 9.48 -5.14
CA SER A 59 8.38 10.91 -5.20
C SER A 59 7.65 11.77 -4.16
N ALA A 60 6.69 11.21 -3.43
CA ALA A 60 6.01 11.91 -2.36
C ALA A 60 6.99 12.16 -1.21
N ARG A 61 6.99 13.38 -0.68
CA ARG A 61 7.86 13.73 0.44
C ARG A 61 7.35 13.09 1.72
N VAL A 62 8.25 12.79 2.64
CA VAL A 62 7.88 12.40 4.01
C VAL A 62 7.05 13.53 4.61
N GLY A 63 5.80 13.23 4.99
CA GLY A 63 4.81 14.22 5.46
C GLY A 63 3.84 14.74 4.39
N ASP A 64 3.96 14.29 3.14
CA ASP A 64 3.02 14.62 2.08
C ASP A 64 1.66 13.94 2.34
N SER A 65 0.62 14.76 2.45
CA SER A 65 -0.74 14.29 2.73
C SER A 65 -1.56 14.02 1.45
N THR A 66 -1.01 14.29 0.26
CA THR A 66 -1.68 14.06 -1.03
C THR A 66 -2.10 12.59 -1.22
N PRO A 67 -1.24 11.58 -0.99
CA PRO A 67 -1.66 10.18 -1.12
C PRO A 67 -2.76 9.81 -0.12
N TRP A 68 -2.75 10.41 1.07
CA TRP A 68 -3.82 10.24 2.06
C TRP A 68 -5.14 10.82 1.58
N TYR A 69 -5.17 12.08 1.12
CA TYR A 69 -6.39 12.71 0.60
C TYR A 69 -6.96 11.96 -0.61
N ALA A 70 -6.11 11.45 -1.50
CA ALA A 70 -6.52 10.67 -2.66
C ALA A 70 -7.10 9.30 -2.31
N SER A 71 -6.82 8.79 -1.11
CA SER A 71 -7.22 7.46 -0.63
C SER A 71 -8.22 7.51 0.51
N PHE A 72 -8.54 8.71 1.02
CA PHE A 72 -9.33 8.91 2.24
C PHE A 72 -10.72 8.27 2.17
N TRP A 73 -11.46 8.52 1.08
CA TRP A 73 -12.82 7.99 0.94
C TRP A 73 -12.84 6.46 0.79
N GLU A 74 -11.89 5.90 0.02
CA GLU A 74 -11.75 4.45 -0.10
C GLU A 74 -11.34 3.82 1.24
N PHE A 75 -10.45 4.48 1.99
CA PHE A 75 -10.06 4.05 3.33
C PHE A 75 -11.27 4.03 4.26
N CYS A 76 -12.06 5.10 4.32
CA CYS A 76 -13.26 5.13 5.16
C CYS A 76 -14.24 4.00 4.81
N ALA A 77 -14.49 3.77 3.52
CA ALA A 77 -15.39 2.70 3.07
C ALA A 77 -14.87 1.31 3.48
N ARG A 78 -13.61 0.99 3.16
CA ARG A 78 -13.01 -0.32 3.47
C ARG A 78 -12.81 -0.54 4.96
N TYR A 79 -12.32 0.46 5.68
CA TYR A 79 -12.12 0.39 7.13
C TYR A 79 -13.44 0.17 7.85
N SER A 80 -14.50 0.88 7.43
CA SER A 80 -15.81 0.74 8.06
C SER A 80 -16.44 -0.62 7.73
N ALA A 81 -16.31 -1.09 6.49
CA ALA A 81 -16.77 -2.43 6.10
C ALA A 81 -16.03 -3.54 6.87
N GLU A 82 -14.71 -3.43 7.04
CA GLU A 82 -13.93 -4.43 7.77
C GLU A 82 -14.19 -4.42 9.29
N ARG A 83 -14.40 -3.22 9.86
CA ARG A 83 -14.56 -3.06 11.31
C ARG A 83 -16.00 -3.21 11.80
N PHE A 84 -16.97 -2.90 10.96
CA PHE A 84 -18.39 -2.84 11.32
C PHE A 84 -19.30 -3.58 10.35
N GLY A 85 -18.77 -4.13 9.25
CA GLY A 85 -19.51 -5.07 8.41
C GLY A 85 -19.52 -6.42 9.11
N ASP A 86 -20.73 -6.84 9.49
CA ASP A 86 -21.03 -8.18 9.99
C ASP A 86 -20.88 -9.23 8.87
#